data_AF-W7EYK4-F1
#
_entry.id   AF-W7EYK4-F1
#
_cell.length_a   1.000
_cell.length_b   1.000
_cell.length_c   1.000
_cell.angle_alpha   90.00
_cell.angle_beta   90.00
_cell.angle_gamma   90.00
#
_symmetry.space_group_name_H-M   'P 1'
#
loop_
_entity.id
_entity.type
_entity.pdbx_description
1 polymer ?
#
loop_
_entity_poly.entity_id
_entity_poly.type
_entity_poly.pdbx_seq_one_letter_code
_entity_poly.pdbx_strand_id
1 'polypeptide(L)'
;MLRFDVILKLALVPSILYLLTSVVSVALTTHYWILTDWVVPRGVLVTTSDFDERARQFVTDATIVYFTDADTDATIVSGCLNLAAAVIAIIAWSTLRKPGMDALINSTVRRFWILSLVFMSLAGAVMAIVSLALHYTKLGNDQWGCTQERLMMGGKMNTNVYCTREMAACRFQPGFVTGQDKQNASVACNEATVVKWMQIILVLLGLTVLSMFSLQAYLRRTSRETRLMGQGALTEKI
;
A
#
# COMPACT_ATOMS: atom_id res chain seq x y z
N MET A 1 22.36 6.81 30.30
CA MET A 1 21.95 5.97 29.16
C MET A 1 22.43 6.64 27.88
N LEU A 2 22.98 5.89 26.94
CA LEU A 2 23.49 6.47 25.69
C LEU A 2 22.32 6.97 24.83
N ARG A 3 22.47 8.10 24.13
CA ARG A 3 21.39 8.73 23.33
C ARG A 3 20.72 7.76 22.33
N PHE A 4 21.45 6.76 21.84
CA PHE A 4 20.92 5.75 20.94
C PHE A 4 19.93 4.77 21.59
N ASP A 5 20.00 4.51 22.90
CA ASP A 5 19.06 3.61 23.59
C ASP A 5 17.70 4.25 23.77
N VAL A 6 17.66 5.58 23.94
CA VAL A 6 16.43 6.36 24.04
C VAL A 6 15.69 6.35 22.70
N ILE A 7 16.42 6.57 21.61
CA ILE A 7 15.86 6.51 20.25
C ILE A 7 15.33 5.11 19.94
N LEU A 8 16.08 4.07 20.30
CA LEU A 8 15.63 2.69 20.11
C LEU A 8 14.35 2.40 20.91
N LYS A 9 14.25 2.83 22.18
CA LYS A 9 13.03 2.67 22.97
C LYS A 9 11.83 3.40 22.35
N LEU A 10 12.05 4.62 21.86
CA LEU A 10 11.00 5.43 21.25
C LEU A 10 10.54 4.86 19.89
N ALA A 11 11.41 4.15 19.18
CA ALA A 11 11.10 3.53 17.89
C ALA A 11 10.06 2.40 17.97
N LEU A 12 9.82 1.82 19.15
CA LEU A 12 8.86 0.74 19.32
C LEU A 12 7.42 1.18 19.00
N VAL A 13 7.02 2.35 19.48
CA VAL A 13 5.66 2.88 19.29
C VAL A 13 5.31 3.05 17.81
N PRO A 14 6.11 3.76 16.98
CA PRO A 14 5.83 3.87 15.56
C PRO A 14 5.93 2.52 14.84
N SER A 15 6.79 1.58 15.27
CA SER A 15 6.82 0.23 14.70
C SER A 15 5.54 -0.58 14.96
N ILE A 16 4.93 -0.46 16.14
CA ILE A 16 3.64 -1.11 16.45
C ILE A 16 2.51 -0.47 15.63
N LEU A 17 2.46 0.85 15.57
CA LEU A 17 1.46 1.55 14.74
C LEU A 17 1.61 1.20 13.27
N TYR A 18 2.84 1.09 12.79
CA TYR A 18 3.15 0.68 11.42
C TYR A 18 2.68 -0.75 11.14
N LEU A 19 2.87 -1.67 12.09
CA LEU A 19 2.35 -3.03 11.99
C LEU A 19 0.82 -3.05 11.89
N LEU A 20 0.13 -2.40 12.84
CA LEU A 20 -1.33 -2.39 12.89
C LEU A 20 -1.93 -1.77 11.63
N THR A 21 -1.38 -0.64 11.19
CA THR A 21 -1.83 0.05 9.97
C THR A 21 -1.61 -0.82 8.74
N SER A 22 -0.47 -1.53 8.65
CA SER A 22 -0.19 -2.44 7.54
C SER A 22 -1.16 -3.63 7.51
N VAL A 23 -1.47 -4.21 8.67
CA VAL A 23 -2.45 -5.30 8.79
C VAL A 23 -3.83 -4.85 8.35
N VAL A 24 -4.31 -3.70 8.84
CA VAL A 24 -5.61 -3.16 8.45
C VAL A 24 -5.64 -2.83 6.95
N SER A 25 -4.57 -2.23 6.41
CA SER A 25 -4.47 -1.94 4.98
C SER A 25 -4.59 -3.20 4.14
N VAL A 26 -3.87 -4.28 4.50
CA VAL A 26 -3.94 -5.55 3.76
C VAL A 26 -5.32 -6.17 3.88
N ALA A 27 -5.92 -6.20 5.09
CA ALA A 27 -7.24 -6.76 5.31
C ALA A 27 -8.34 -6.05 4.50
N LEU A 28 -8.34 -4.71 4.52
CA LEU A 28 -9.27 -3.91 3.72
C LEU A 28 -9.02 -4.11 2.23
N THR A 29 -7.75 -4.21 1.80
CA THR A 29 -7.39 -4.47 0.40
C THR A 29 -7.96 -5.80 -0.08
N THR A 30 -7.76 -6.85 0.70
CA THR A 30 -8.31 -8.17 0.39
C THR A 30 -9.83 -8.15 0.39
N HIS A 31 -10.46 -7.46 1.35
CA HIS A 31 -11.91 -7.43 1.45
C HIS A 31 -12.58 -6.70 0.27
N TYR A 32 -12.14 -5.48 -0.08
CA TYR A 32 -12.73 -4.78 -1.23
C TYR A 32 -12.42 -5.50 -2.55
N TRP A 33 -11.26 -6.16 -2.64
CA TRP A 33 -10.91 -7.00 -3.79
C TRP A 33 -11.92 -8.15 -3.94
N ILE A 34 -12.24 -8.84 -2.84
CA ILE A 34 -13.24 -9.91 -2.83
C ILE A 34 -14.63 -9.39 -3.22
N LEU A 35 -15.05 -8.26 -2.64
CA LEU A 35 -16.34 -7.66 -2.95
C LEU A 35 -16.48 -7.31 -4.42
N THR A 36 -15.46 -6.68 -5.00
CA THR A 36 -15.50 -6.21 -6.38
C THR A 36 -15.37 -7.34 -7.41
N ASP A 37 -14.65 -8.42 -7.09
CA ASP A 37 -14.43 -9.51 -8.04
C ASP A 37 -15.48 -10.62 -8.02
N TRP A 38 -16.04 -10.94 -6.85
CA TRP A 38 -16.94 -12.09 -6.69
C TRP A 38 -18.35 -11.74 -6.23
N VAL A 39 -18.54 -10.61 -5.52
CA VAL A 39 -19.84 -10.28 -4.92
C VAL A 39 -20.64 -9.33 -5.81
N VAL A 40 -20.03 -8.21 -6.22
CA VAL A 40 -20.70 -7.21 -7.05
C VAL A 40 -20.71 -7.68 -8.51
N PRO A 41 -21.87 -7.70 -9.20
CA PRO A 41 -21.94 -8.12 -10.59
C PRO A 41 -21.14 -7.18 -11.49
N ARG A 42 -20.29 -7.77 -12.34
CA ARG A 42 -19.49 -7.02 -13.33
C ARG A 42 -20.26 -6.70 -14.61
N GLY A 43 -21.25 -7.53 -14.95
CA GLY A 43 -22.14 -7.31 -16.08
C GLY A 43 -23.35 -6.49 -15.65
N VAL A 44 -23.51 -5.29 -16.22
CA VAL A 44 -24.64 -4.40 -15.98
C VAL A 44 -25.31 -4.01 -17.29
N LEU A 45 -26.63 -3.82 -17.27
CA LEU A 45 -27.37 -3.32 -18.41
C LEU A 45 -27.40 -1.80 -18.35
N VAL A 46 -26.81 -1.15 -19.35
CA VAL A 46 -26.77 0.31 -19.46
C VAL A 46 -27.71 0.74 -20.57
N THR A 47 -28.62 1.65 -20.25
CA THR A 47 -29.52 2.23 -21.24
C THR A 47 -28.75 3.27 -22.06
N THR A 48 -28.66 3.11 -23.37
CA THR A 48 -28.00 4.08 -24.26
C THR A 48 -28.95 5.21 -24.61
N SER A 49 -28.40 6.29 -25.16
CA SER A 49 -29.19 7.41 -25.70
C SER A 49 -29.97 7.05 -26.99
N ASP A 50 -29.68 5.89 -27.58
CA ASP A 50 -30.30 5.46 -28.82
C ASP A 50 -31.71 4.92 -28.53
N PHE A 51 -32.71 5.51 -29.18
CA PHE A 51 -34.09 5.09 -29.05
C PHE A 51 -34.47 4.16 -30.21
N ASP A 52 -34.89 2.93 -29.90
CA ASP A 52 -35.43 2.02 -30.91
C ASP A 52 -36.90 2.38 -31.15
N GLU A 53 -37.16 3.10 -32.25
CA GLU A 53 -38.51 3.50 -32.64
C GLU A 53 -39.46 2.30 -32.84
N ARG A 54 -38.92 1.13 -33.18
CA ARG A 54 -39.69 -0.08 -33.48
C ARG A 54 -40.16 -0.76 -32.20
N ALA A 55 -39.29 -0.84 -31.20
CA ALA A 55 -39.60 -1.38 -29.89
C ALA A 55 -40.18 -0.34 -28.92
N ARG A 56 -40.21 0.95 -29.31
CA ARG A 56 -40.63 2.11 -28.50
C ARG A 56 -39.93 2.18 -27.14
N GLN A 57 -38.65 1.79 -27.09
CA GLN A 57 -37.85 1.79 -25.87
C GLN A 57 -36.40 2.19 -26.19
N PHE A 58 -35.69 2.72 -25.20
CA PHE A 58 -34.26 2.97 -25.32
C PHE A 58 -33.50 1.65 -25.41
N VAL A 59 -32.46 1.62 -26.25
CA VAL A 59 -31.63 0.43 -26.45
C VAL A 59 -30.82 0.16 -25.18
N THR A 60 -30.86 -1.08 -24.70
CA THR A 60 -30.04 -1.53 -23.58
C THR A 60 -28.78 -2.24 -24.09
N ASP A 61 -27.62 -1.71 -23.72
CA ASP A 61 -26.33 -2.30 -24.02
C ASP A 61 -25.83 -3.14 -22.83
N ALA A 62 -25.33 -4.34 -23.12
CA ALA A 62 -24.74 -5.20 -22.11
C ALA A 62 -23.31 -4.72 -21.85
N THR A 63 -23.10 -4.14 -20.68
CA THR A 63 -21.84 -3.51 -20.32
C THR A 63 -21.08 -4.34 -19.29
N ILE A 64 -19.82 -4.64 -19.57
CA ILE A 64 -18.96 -5.43 -18.68
C ILE A 64 -17.88 -4.54 -18.08
N VAL A 65 -17.80 -4.51 -16.75
CA VAL A 65 -16.78 -3.79 -16.01
C VAL A 65 -15.53 -4.67 -15.84
N TYR A 66 -14.43 -4.19 -16.40
CA TYR A 66 -13.09 -4.74 -16.23
C TYR A 66 -12.27 -3.84 -15.31
N PHE A 67 -11.57 -4.44 -14.35
CA PHE A 67 -10.71 -3.69 -13.45
C PHE A 67 -9.30 -3.59 -14.01
N THR A 68 -8.66 -2.44 -13.84
CA THR A 68 -7.24 -2.28 -14.13
C THR A 68 -6.42 -2.85 -12.96
N ASP A 69 -5.67 -3.92 -13.21
CA ASP A 69 -5.00 -4.66 -12.14
C ASP A 69 -3.80 -3.90 -11.55
N ALA A 70 -3.09 -3.10 -12.35
CA ALA A 70 -1.83 -2.46 -11.95
C ALA A 70 -1.90 -1.64 -10.64
N ASP A 71 -2.98 -0.89 -10.40
CA ASP A 71 -3.17 -0.14 -9.15
C ASP A 71 -3.42 -1.07 -7.95
N THR A 72 -4.24 -2.10 -8.18
CA THR A 72 -4.55 -3.11 -7.15
C THR A 72 -3.30 -3.92 -6.78
N ASP A 73 -2.53 -4.35 -7.76
CA ASP A 73 -1.28 -5.08 -7.57
C ASP A 73 -0.25 -4.23 -6.82
N ALA A 74 -0.10 -2.95 -7.20
CA ALA A 74 0.78 -2.03 -6.49
C ALA A 74 0.35 -1.83 -5.03
N THR A 75 -0.96 -1.75 -4.77
CA THR A 75 -1.54 -1.64 -3.42
C THR A 75 -1.25 -2.88 -2.58
N ILE A 76 -1.44 -4.07 -3.14
CA ILE A 76 -1.17 -5.36 -2.47
C ILE A 76 0.32 -5.48 -2.15
N VAL A 77 1.20 -5.23 -3.14
CA VAL A 77 2.65 -5.31 -2.95
C VAL A 77 3.11 -4.31 -1.90
N SER A 78 2.60 -3.08 -1.95
CA SER A 78 2.85 -2.06 -0.92
C SER A 78 2.46 -2.57 0.47
N GLY A 79 1.24 -3.08 0.64
CA GLY A 79 0.75 -3.60 1.92
C GLY A 79 1.62 -4.73 2.47
N CYS A 80 1.99 -5.70 1.63
CA CYS A 80 2.85 -6.82 2.02
C CYS A 80 4.27 -6.38 2.39
N LEU A 81 4.89 -5.48 1.63
CA LEU A 81 6.24 -4.97 1.91
C LEU A 81 6.27 -4.12 3.19
N ASN A 82 5.26 -3.26 3.39
CA ASN A 82 5.14 -2.46 4.60
C ASN A 82 4.88 -3.34 5.85
N LEU A 83 4.07 -4.40 5.70
CA LEU A 83 3.85 -5.38 6.77
C LEU A 83 5.15 -6.11 7.14
N ALA A 84 5.90 -6.60 6.14
CA ALA A 84 7.19 -7.24 6.35
C ALA A 84 8.19 -6.29 7.02
N ALA A 85 8.25 -5.03 6.57
CA ALA A 85 9.09 -3.99 7.17
C ALA A 85 8.74 -3.76 8.64
N ALA A 86 7.44 -3.69 8.99
CA ALA A 86 6.99 -3.52 10.37
C ALA A 86 7.37 -4.70 11.27
N VAL A 87 7.21 -5.95 10.79
CA VAL A 87 7.63 -7.15 11.52
C VAL A 87 9.15 -7.13 11.75
N ILE A 88 9.92 -6.83 10.70
CA ILE A 88 11.38 -6.71 10.78
C ILE A 88 11.78 -5.61 11.77
N ALA A 89 11.06 -4.48 11.82
CA ALA A 89 11.32 -3.40 12.77
C ALA A 89 11.17 -3.84 14.23
N ILE A 90 10.13 -4.61 14.54
CA ILE A 90 9.90 -5.14 15.89
C ILE A 90 10.99 -6.16 16.27
N ILE A 91 11.35 -7.05 15.33
CA ILE A 91 12.42 -8.03 15.57
C ILE A 91 13.77 -7.33 15.72
N ALA A 92 14.08 -6.36 14.86
CA ALA A 92 15.28 -5.53 14.92
C ALA A 92 15.36 -4.77 16.25
N TRP A 93 14.24 -4.21 16.72
CA TRP A 93 14.17 -3.56 18.03
C TRP A 93 14.54 -4.53 19.17
N SER A 94 13.95 -5.73 19.17
CA SER A 94 14.20 -6.74 20.20
C SER A 94 15.65 -7.24 20.20
N THR A 95 16.24 -7.38 19.02
CA THR A 95 17.60 -7.92 18.85
C THR A 95 18.66 -6.86 19.14
N LEU A 96 18.51 -5.62 18.65
CA LEU A 96 19.49 -4.54 18.83
C LEU A 96 19.61 -4.01 20.26
N ARG A 97 18.63 -4.35 21.12
CA ARG A 97 18.64 -4.02 22.56
C ARG A 97 19.44 -5.01 23.40
N LYS A 98 19.75 -6.20 22.89
CA LYS A 98 20.48 -7.22 23.65
C LYS A 98 21.85 -6.70 24.08
N PRO A 99 22.28 -6.96 25.34
CA PRO A 99 23.61 -6.57 25.80
C PRO A 99 24.68 -7.26 24.96
N GLY A 100 25.78 -6.57 24.66
CA GLY A 100 26.87 -7.11 23.82
C GLY A 100 26.65 -6.99 22.31
N MET A 101 25.52 -6.44 21.83
CA MET A 101 25.30 -6.18 20.40
C MET A 101 26.21 -5.12 19.80
N ASP A 102 26.90 -4.35 20.63
CA ASP A 102 27.89 -3.37 20.18
C ASP A 102 29.28 -3.98 19.96
N ALA A 103 29.48 -5.26 20.34
CA ALA A 103 30.72 -5.99 20.09
C ALA A 103 30.97 -6.19 18.58
N LEU A 104 32.25 -6.27 18.20
CA LEU A 104 32.67 -6.41 16.80
C LEU A 104 32.08 -7.67 16.14
N ILE A 105 32.00 -8.76 16.89
CA ILE A 105 31.50 -10.07 16.45
C ILE A 105 30.04 -9.96 15.98
N ASN A 106 29.25 -9.08 16.60
CA ASN A 106 27.83 -8.86 16.28
C ASN A 106 27.59 -7.80 15.20
N SER A 107 28.66 -7.27 14.58
CA SER A 107 28.55 -6.19 13.60
C SER A 107 27.78 -6.59 12.34
N THR A 108 27.93 -7.84 11.87
CA THR A 108 27.20 -8.38 10.71
C THR A 108 25.70 -8.49 11.00
N VAL A 109 25.33 -9.01 12.17
CA VAL A 109 23.93 -9.14 12.60
C VAL A 109 23.26 -7.77 12.67
N ARG A 110 23.94 -6.77 13.25
CA ARG A 110 23.42 -5.40 13.30
C ARG A 110 23.19 -4.81 11.91
N ARG A 111 24.16 -4.97 11.00
CA ARG A 111 24.04 -4.48 9.62
C ARG A 111 22.89 -5.15 8.88
N PHE A 112 22.71 -6.46 9.04
CA PHE A 112 21.61 -7.20 8.45
C PHE A 112 20.26 -6.59 8.84
N TRP A 113 19.97 -6.47 10.15
CA TRP A 113 18.68 -5.94 10.60
C TRP A 113 18.39 -4.52 10.14
N ILE A 114 19.39 -3.63 10.17
CA ILE A 114 19.24 -2.24 9.72
C ILE A 114 19.03 -2.19 8.19
N LEU A 115 19.84 -2.92 7.42
CA LEU A 115 19.74 -2.94 5.96
C LEU A 115 18.43 -3.56 5.47
N SER A 116 17.99 -4.67 6.08
CA SER A 116 16.70 -5.29 5.76
C SER A 116 15.55 -4.34 6.03
N LEU A 117 15.57 -3.62 7.15
CA LEU A 117 14.55 -2.62 7.47
C LEU A 117 14.55 -1.47 6.47
N VAL A 118 15.73 -0.93 6.13
CA VAL A 118 15.86 0.16 5.15
C VAL A 118 15.32 -0.28 3.79
N PHE A 119 15.74 -1.46 3.31
CA PHE A 119 15.32 -1.97 2.01
C PHE A 119 13.81 -2.20 1.94
N MET A 120 13.24 -2.90 2.93
CA MET A 120 11.80 -3.21 2.94
C MET A 120 10.94 -1.96 3.12
N SER A 121 11.32 -1.03 4.00
CA SER A 121 10.57 0.21 4.21
C SER A 121 10.63 1.12 2.99
N LEU A 122 11.79 1.21 2.33
CA LEU A 122 11.95 2.00 1.10
C LEU A 122 11.16 1.40 -0.05
N ALA A 123 11.27 0.08 -0.28
CA ALA A 123 10.52 -0.62 -1.32
C ALA A 123 9.02 -0.49 -1.08
N GLY A 124 8.55 -0.68 0.16
CA GLY A 124 7.15 -0.49 0.54
C GLY A 124 6.66 0.96 0.31
N ALA A 125 7.46 1.96 0.67
CA ALA A 125 7.11 3.37 0.44
C ALA A 125 7.06 3.72 -1.06
N VAL A 126 8.00 3.21 -1.87
CA VAL A 126 7.98 3.40 -3.32
C VAL A 126 6.72 2.77 -3.92
N MET A 127 6.37 1.55 -3.54
CA MET A 127 5.17 0.88 -4.05
C MET A 127 3.88 1.59 -3.62
N ALA A 128 3.83 2.15 -2.41
CA ALA A 128 2.71 2.98 -1.96
C ALA A 128 2.55 4.24 -2.83
N ILE A 129 3.66 4.90 -3.18
CA ILE A 129 3.65 6.06 -4.09
C ILE A 129 3.22 5.64 -5.50
N VAL A 130 3.69 4.50 -5.99
CA VAL A 130 3.31 3.95 -7.30
C VAL A 130 1.81 3.65 -7.35
N SER A 131 1.24 3.04 -6.31
CA SER A 131 -0.21 2.84 -6.21
C SER A 131 -0.96 4.18 -6.29
N LEU A 132 -0.57 5.18 -5.49
CA LEU A 132 -1.18 6.52 -5.56
C LEU A 132 -1.05 7.15 -6.95
N ALA A 133 0.11 7.02 -7.60
CA ALA A 133 0.32 7.57 -8.94
C ALA A 133 -0.54 6.84 -9.98
N LEU A 134 -0.61 5.51 -9.93
CA LEU A 134 -1.44 4.70 -10.83
C LEU A 134 -2.93 5.01 -10.65
N HIS A 135 -3.36 5.22 -9.41
CA HIS A 135 -4.72 5.61 -9.10
C HIS A 135 -5.18 6.85 -9.86
N TYR A 136 -4.34 7.90 -9.93
CA TYR A 136 -4.67 9.14 -10.64
C TYR A 136 -4.32 9.10 -12.14
N THR A 137 -3.33 8.31 -12.56
CA THR A 137 -2.91 8.25 -13.98
C THR A 137 -3.72 7.24 -14.80
N LYS A 138 -4.40 6.28 -14.17
CA LYS A 138 -5.30 5.31 -14.82
C LYS A 138 -6.76 5.77 -14.85
N LEU A 139 -7.03 7.03 -14.50
CA LEU A 139 -8.34 7.64 -14.71
C LEU A 139 -8.65 7.70 -16.21
N GLY A 140 -9.75 7.10 -16.61
CA GLY A 140 -10.24 7.17 -17.97
C GLY A 140 -10.91 8.50 -18.29
N ASN A 141 -11.18 8.71 -19.57
CA ASN A 141 -11.69 9.97 -20.13
C ASN A 141 -13.22 10.13 -20.02
N ASP A 142 -13.94 9.09 -19.58
CA ASP A 142 -15.38 9.14 -19.43
C ASP A 142 -15.83 9.86 -18.14
N GLN A 143 -17.12 10.21 -18.05
CA GLN A 143 -17.72 10.93 -16.91
C GLN A 143 -17.55 10.18 -15.57
N TRP A 144 -17.41 8.86 -15.60
CA TRP A 144 -17.17 8.03 -14.42
C TRP A 144 -15.68 7.81 -14.12
N GLY A 145 -14.76 8.36 -14.93
CA GLY A 145 -13.31 8.16 -14.78
C GLY A 145 -12.82 6.79 -15.29
N CYS A 146 -13.53 6.22 -16.26
CA CYS A 146 -13.23 4.92 -16.88
C CYS A 146 -13.02 5.06 -18.38
N THR A 147 -12.44 4.04 -19.01
CA THR A 147 -12.26 3.98 -20.46
C THR A 147 -13.28 3.01 -21.04
N GLN A 148 -14.01 3.42 -22.08
CA GLN A 148 -15.01 2.57 -22.73
C GLN A 148 -14.52 2.08 -24.09
N GLU A 149 -14.72 0.80 -24.38
CA GLU A 149 -14.46 0.21 -25.69
C GLU A 149 -15.64 -0.66 -26.12
N ARG A 150 -16.17 -0.43 -27.32
CA ARG A 150 -17.24 -1.27 -27.89
C ARG A 150 -16.62 -2.41 -28.69
N LEU A 151 -16.88 -3.64 -28.25
CA LEU A 151 -16.33 -4.86 -28.84
C LEU A 151 -17.43 -5.86 -29.15
N MET A 152 -17.28 -6.58 -30.25
CA MET A 152 -18.22 -7.63 -30.64
C MET A 152 -17.89 -8.91 -29.86
N MET A 153 -18.77 -9.31 -28.95
CA MET A 153 -18.63 -10.55 -28.17
C MET A 153 -19.88 -11.42 -28.32
N GLY A 154 -19.69 -12.69 -28.68
CA GLY A 154 -20.81 -13.63 -28.82
C GLY A 154 -21.83 -13.23 -29.90
N GLY A 155 -21.42 -12.49 -30.93
CA GLY A 155 -22.30 -12.03 -32.01
C GLY A 155 -23.11 -10.78 -31.70
N LYS A 156 -22.97 -10.18 -30.51
CA LYS A 156 -23.59 -8.90 -30.13
C LYS A 156 -22.49 -7.87 -29.85
N MET A 157 -22.75 -6.60 -30.18
CA MET A 157 -21.90 -5.49 -29.72
C MET A 157 -22.15 -5.26 -28.24
N ASN A 158 -21.10 -5.37 -27.42
CA ASN A 158 -21.13 -5.08 -25.99
C ASN A 158 -20.15 -3.94 -25.70
N THR A 159 -20.46 -3.14 -24.67
CA THR A 159 -19.53 -2.11 -24.19
C THR A 159 -18.68 -2.68 -23.04
N ASN A 160 -17.36 -2.66 -23.19
CA ASN A 160 -16.42 -2.96 -22.11
C ASN A 160 -15.98 -1.66 -21.45
N VAL A 161 -16.03 -1.62 -20.13
CA VAL A 161 -15.62 -0.46 -19.34
C VAL A 161 -14.43 -0.85 -18.49
N TYR A 162 -13.28 -0.21 -18.72
CA TYR A 162 -12.05 -0.40 -17.98
C TYR A 162 -11.90 0.69 -16.92
N CYS A 163 -11.93 0.32 -15.65
CA CYS A 163 -11.86 1.24 -14.51
C CYS A 163 -10.85 0.76 -13.46
N THR A 164 -10.35 1.68 -12.64
CA THR A 164 -9.82 1.27 -11.33
C THR A 164 -10.96 0.77 -10.43
N ARG A 165 -10.65 -0.10 -9.47
CA ARG A 165 -11.67 -0.68 -8.56
C ARG A 165 -12.44 0.39 -7.78
N GLU A 166 -11.75 1.45 -7.34
CA GLU A 166 -12.39 2.59 -6.69
C GLU A 166 -13.36 3.30 -7.62
N MET A 167 -12.95 3.66 -8.85
CA MET A 167 -13.82 4.42 -9.76
C MET A 167 -15.03 3.60 -10.19
N ALA A 168 -14.84 2.29 -10.41
CA ALA A 168 -15.94 1.37 -10.66
C ALA A 168 -16.94 1.34 -9.50
N ALA A 169 -16.46 1.09 -8.27
CA ALA A 169 -17.33 0.95 -7.09
C ALA A 169 -17.95 2.28 -6.64
N CYS A 170 -17.23 3.39 -6.76
CA CYS A 170 -17.67 4.70 -6.27
C CYS A 170 -18.49 5.51 -7.29
N ARG A 171 -18.21 5.39 -8.59
CA ARG A 171 -18.82 6.24 -9.61
C ARG A 171 -19.70 5.48 -10.59
N PHE A 172 -19.22 4.35 -11.11
CA PHE A 172 -19.92 3.62 -12.17
C PHE A 172 -21.05 2.72 -11.62
N GLN A 173 -20.71 1.72 -10.81
CA GLN A 173 -21.62 0.68 -10.32
C GLN A 173 -22.85 1.22 -9.56
N PRO A 174 -22.76 2.27 -8.71
CA PRO A 174 -23.92 2.77 -7.96
C PRO A 174 -25.09 3.28 -8.82
N GLY A 175 -24.81 3.62 -10.09
CA GLY A 175 -25.82 4.08 -11.05
C GLY A 175 -26.57 2.95 -11.76
N PHE A 176 -26.00 1.74 -11.80
CA PHE A 176 -26.53 0.64 -12.61
C PHE A 176 -26.88 -0.62 -11.81
N VAL A 177 -26.37 -0.72 -10.58
CA VAL A 177 -26.59 -1.85 -9.68
C VAL A 177 -27.67 -1.49 -8.64
N THR A 178 -28.52 -2.44 -8.28
CA THR A 178 -29.64 -2.22 -7.34
C THR A 178 -29.60 -3.19 -6.16
N GLY A 179 -30.40 -2.92 -5.11
CA GLY A 179 -30.54 -3.80 -3.96
C GLY A 179 -29.26 -3.97 -3.13
N GLN A 180 -28.97 -5.21 -2.75
CA GLN A 180 -27.83 -5.58 -1.90
C GLN A 180 -26.49 -5.33 -2.59
N ASP A 181 -26.41 -5.50 -3.90
CA ASP A 181 -25.19 -5.29 -4.67
C ASP A 181 -24.76 -3.82 -4.68
N LYS A 182 -25.73 -2.90 -4.61
CA LYS A 182 -25.45 -1.46 -4.45
C LYS A 182 -24.85 -1.15 -3.09
N GLN A 183 -25.30 -1.83 -2.03
CA GLN A 183 -24.70 -1.69 -0.70
C GLN A 183 -23.28 -2.24 -0.69
N ASN A 184 -23.06 -3.42 -1.27
CA ASN A 184 -21.74 -4.03 -1.39
C ASN A 184 -20.77 -3.14 -2.20
N ALA A 185 -21.23 -2.52 -3.29
CA ALA A 185 -20.45 -1.56 -4.06
C ALA A 185 -20.10 -0.30 -3.22
N SER A 186 -21.03 0.19 -2.40
CA SER A 186 -20.76 1.31 -1.49
C SER A 186 -19.73 0.95 -0.41
N VAL A 187 -19.77 -0.26 0.13
CA VAL A 187 -18.77 -0.74 1.09
C VAL A 187 -17.41 -0.83 0.42
N ALA A 188 -17.33 -1.46 -0.76
CA ALA A 188 -16.09 -1.55 -1.53
C ALA A 188 -15.52 -0.17 -1.89
N CYS A 189 -16.37 0.80 -2.23
CA CYS A 189 -15.95 2.18 -2.47
C CYS A 189 -15.31 2.83 -1.23
N ASN A 190 -15.94 2.70 -0.07
CA ASN A 190 -15.42 3.25 1.18
C ASN A 190 -14.07 2.61 1.53
N GLU A 191 -13.97 1.29 1.41
CA GLU A 191 -12.74 0.56 1.70
C GLU A 191 -11.61 0.92 0.74
N ALA A 192 -11.88 0.98 -0.58
CA ALA A 192 -10.89 1.40 -1.56
C ALA A 192 -10.40 2.83 -1.29
N THR A 193 -11.32 3.75 -0.97
CA THR A 193 -10.99 5.13 -0.61
C THR A 193 -10.12 5.19 0.65
N VAL A 194 -10.48 4.43 1.69
CA VAL A 194 -9.70 4.38 2.94
C VAL A 194 -8.31 3.82 2.69
N VAL A 195 -8.19 2.71 1.95
CA VAL A 195 -6.89 2.09 1.63
C VAL A 195 -5.97 3.05 0.90
N LYS A 196 -6.51 3.84 -0.05
CA LYS A 196 -5.75 4.90 -0.73
C LYS A 196 -5.12 5.89 0.26
N TRP A 197 -5.89 6.40 1.22
CA TRP A 197 -5.36 7.30 2.24
C TRP A 197 -4.40 6.60 3.22
N MET A 198 -4.64 5.31 3.49
CA MET A 198 -3.71 4.50 4.28
C MET A 198 -2.34 4.37 3.61
N GLN A 199 -2.24 4.35 2.28
CA GLN A 199 -0.94 4.34 1.59
C GLN A 199 -0.07 5.54 2.00
N ILE A 200 -0.65 6.73 2.16
CA ILE A 200 0.07 7.93 2.63
C ILE A 200 0.53 7.74 4.07
N ILE A 201 -0.32 7.21 4.94
CA ILE A 201 0.02 6.93 6.34
C ILE A 201 1.16 5.91 6.42
N LEU A 202 1.13 4.86 5.60
CA LEU A 202 2.18 3.84 5.52
C LEU A 202 3.52 4.44 5.07
N VAL A 203 3.51 5.36 4.10
CA VAL A 203 4.73 6.09 3.68
C VAL A 203 5.29 6.88 4.87
N LEU A 204 4.45 7.65 5.58
CA LEU A 204 4.90 8.45 6.72
C LEU A 204 5.45 7.60 7.86
N LEU A 205 4.77 6.50 8.20
CA LEU A 205 5.22 5.57 9.24
C LEU A 205 6.51 4.85 8.82
N GLY A 206 6.60 4.39 7.57
CA GLY A 206 7.79 3.75 7.01
C GLY A 206 9.01 4.68 7.04
N LEU A 207 8.86 5.94 6.62
CA LEU A 207 9.90 6.96 6.69
C LEU A 207 10.30 7.29 8.13
N THR A 208 9.34 7.37 9.05
CA THR A 208 9.59 7.62 10.47
C THR A 208 10.42 6.50 11.07
N VAL A 209 10.00 5.24 10.90
CA VAL A 209 10.73 4.06 11.39
C VAL A 209 12.13 4.01 10.75
N LEU A 210 12.23 4.18 9.43
CA LEU A 210 13.51 4.23 8.72
C LEU A 210 14.44 5.29 9.31
N SER A 211 13.95 6.51 9.54
CA SER A 211 14.74 7.62 10.08
C SER A 211 15.27 7.31 11.48
N MET A 212 14.45 6.70 12.34
CA MET A 212 14.83 6.39 13.72
C MET A 212 15.90 5.30 13.79
N PHE A 213 15.74 4.22 13.01
CA PHE A 213 16.74 3.16 12.92
C PHE A 213 18.03 3.63 12.24
N SER A 214 17.93 4.48 11.22
CA SER A 214 19.10 5.07 10.55
C SER A 214 19.88 6.01 11.48
N LEU A 215 19.18 6.85 12.25
CA LEU A 215 19.79 7.72 13.24
C LEU A 215 20.44 6.92 14.37
N GLN A 216 19.78 5.85 14.83
CA GLN A 216 20.34 4.93 15.82
C GLN A 216 21.64 4.27 15.31
N ALA A 217 21.66 3.84 14.05
CA ALA A 217 22.85 3.30 13.39
C ALA A 217 23.98 4.32 13.29
N TYR A 218 23.66 5.55 12.88
CA TYR A 218 24.62 6.65 12.74
C TYR A 218 25.26 7.05 14.07
N LEU A 219 24.43 7.22 15.12
CA LEU A 219 24.91 7.56 16.47
C LEU A 219 25.77 6.45 17.09
N ARG A 220 25.46 5.18 16.79
CA ARG A 220 26.30 4.04 17.22
C ARG A 220 27.64 3.99 16.48
N ARG A 221 27.69 4.41 15.22
CA ARG A 221 28.95 4.47 14.45
C ARG A 221 29.87 5.60 14.96
N THR A 222 29.33 6.81 15.09
CA THR A 222 30.09 7.98 15.58
C THR A 222 30.63 7.77 16.99
N SER A 223 29.80 7.27 17.92
CA SER A 223 30.25 6.98 19.29
C SER A 223 31.38 5.93 19.35
N ARG A 224 31.41 4.97 18.43
CA ARG A 224 32.49 3.99 18.31
C ARG A 224 33.79 4.61 17.76
N GLU A 225 33.70 5.44 16.73
CA GLU A 225 34.86 6.14 16.15
C GLU A 225 35.54 7.03 17.21
N THR A 226 34.77 7.78 18.01
CA THR A 226 35.32 8.56 19.15
C THR A 226 36.00 7.71 20.22
N ARG A 227 35.51 6.49 20.51
CA ARG A 227 36.16 5.60 21.50
C ARG A 227 37.47 5.02 20.98
N LEU A 228 37.50 4.64 19.70
CA LEU A 228 38.71 4.10 19.07
C LEU A 228 39.79 5.19 18.92
N MET A 229 39.42 6.42 18.58
CA MET A 229 40.34 7.56 18.54
C MET A 229 40.91 7.91 19.94
N GLY A 230 40.07 7.86 20.98
CA GLY A 230 40.52 8.07 22.36
C GLY A 230 41.47 6.98 22.88
N GLN A 231 41.30 5.72 22.46
CA GLN A 231 42.22 4.62 22.78
C GLN A 231 43.54 4.71 22.00
N GLY A 232 43.49 5.11 20.72
CA GLY A 232 44.69 5.35 19.91
C GLY A 232 45.62 6.42 20.49
N ALA A 233 45.05 7.52 21.00
CA ALA A 233 45.79 8.59 21.66
C ALA A 233 46.39 8.19 23.02
N LEU A 234 45.89 7.12 23.65
CA LEU A 234 46.42 6.55 24.90
C LEU A 234 47.56 5.56 24.63
N THR A 235 47.51 4.84 23.51
CA THR A 235 48.59 3.93 23.08
C THR A 235 49.81 4.63 22.51
N GLU A 236 49.68 5.87 22.03
CA GLU A 236 50.80 6.67 21.50
C GLU A 236 51.58 7.44 22.58
N LYS A 237 51.08 7.42 23.83
CA LYS A 237 51.69 8.10 25.00
C LYS A 237 52.41 7.15 25.97
N ILE A 238 52.57 5.88 25.59
CA ILE A 238 53.37 4.89 26.32
C ILE A 238 54.56 4.52 25.44
#